data_AF-A0A538KSC1-F1
#
_entry.id   AF-A0A538KSC1-F1
#
_cell.length_a   1.000
_cell.length_b   1.000
_cell.length_c   1.000
_cell.angle_alpha   90.00
_cell.angle_beta   90.00
_cell.angle_gamma   90.00
#
_symmetry.space_group_name_H-M   'P 1'
#
loop_
_entity.id
_entity.type
_entity.pdbx_description
1 polymer ?
#
loop_
_entity_poly.entity_id
_entity_poly.type
_entity_poly.pdbx_seq_one_letter_code
_entity_poly.pdbx_strand_id
1 'polypeptide(L)'
;MVGPGLDRHEWETEWQGLEPLLIDSPAEALPEADRFIERLLIERGYPTTEEGARGAADPKLVAEFLEARRITSLIEAGETDDPSAVSAAITGYRNLYEFLLAEASSP
;
A
#
# COMPACT_ATOMS: atom_id res chain seq x y z
N MET A 1 0.73 -23.20 13.41
CA MET A 1 -0.27 -22.14 13.61
C MET A 1 -0.02 -21.11 12.50
N VAL A 2 -0.62 -21.35 11.33
CA VAL A 2 -0.64 -20.38 10.22
C VAL A 2 -1.99 -19.68 10.38
N GLY A 3 -1.98 -18.37 10.62
CA GLY A 3 -3.23 -17.61 10.72
C GLY A 3 -4.01 -17.78 9.41
N PRO A 4 -5.33 -17.98 9.44
CA PRO A 4 -6.12 -17.86 8.23
C PRO A 4 -5.89 -16.45 7.70
N GLY A 5 -5.51 -16.33 6.43
CA GLY A 5 -5.44 -15.02 5.78
C GLY A 5 -6.72 -14.25 6.06
N LEU A 6 -6.56 -12.99 6.48
CA LEU A 6 -7.68 -12.09 6.75
C LEU A 6 -8.68 -12.17 5.59
N ASP A 7 -9.95 -12.33 5.93
CA ASP A 7 -11.03 -12.37 4.94
C ASP A 7 -11.05 -11.03 4.18
N ARG A 8 -11.46 -11.05 2.91
CA ARG A 8 -11.63 -9.84 2.08
C ARG A 8 -12.37 -8.74 2.84
N HIS A 9 -13.41 -9.08 3.59
CA HIS A 9 -14.18 -8.15 4.41
C HIS A 9 -13.37 -7.45 5.49
N GLU A 10 -12.38 -8.12 6.09
CA GLU A 10 -11.52 -7.53 7.12
C GLU A 10 -10.57 -6.50 6.50
N TRP A 11 -9.98 -6.80 5.33
CA TRP A 11 -9.17 -5.85 4.58
C TRP A 11 -9.98 -4.63 4.12
N GLU A 12 -11.20 -4.84 3.62
CA GLU A 12 -12.11 -3.75 3.23
C GLU A 12 -12.46 -2.85 4.43
N THR A 13 -12.71 -3.45 5.59
CA THR A 13 -13.05 -2.71 6.82
C THR A 13 -11.87 -1.87 7.31
N GLU A 14 -10.66 -2.43 7.31
CA GLU A 14 -9.45 -1.68 7.68
C GLU A 14 -9.19 -0.51 6.70
N TRP A 15 -9.33 -0.74 5.39
CA TRP A 15 -9.17 0.31 4.39
C TRP A 15 -10.20 1.43 4.55
N GLN A 16 -11.47 1.10 4.79
CA GLN A 16 -12.52 2.08 5.05
C GLN A 16 -12.26 2.94 6.29
N GLY A 17 -11.56 2.42 7.30
CA GLY A 17 -11.12 3.20 8.45
C GLY A 17 -10.00 4.19 8.13
N LEU A 18 -9.17 3.87 7.13
CA LEU A 18 -8.02 4.67 6.72
C LEU A 18 -8.36 5.75 5.69
N GLU A 19 -9.29 5.49 4.78
CA GLU A 19 -9.73 6.44 3.75
C GLU A 19 -10.07 7.84 4.26
N PRO A 20 -10.83 8.03 5.35
CA PRO A 20 -11.10 9.36 5.88
C PRO A 20 -9.82 10.06 6.37
N LEU A 21 -8.87 9.33 6.95
CA LEU A 21 -7.58 9.90 7.38
C LEU A 21 -6.73 10.36 6.20
N LEU A 22 -6.75 9.62 5.09
CA LEU A 22 -6.09 10.02 3.85
C LEU A 22 -6.70 11.29 3.22
N ILE A 23 -7.91 11.68 3.61
CA ILE A 23 -8.58 12.91 3.17
C ILE A 23 -8.31 14.05 4.17
N ASP A 24 -8.50 13.78 5.47
CA ASP A 24 -8.40 14.80 6.52
C ASP A 24 -6.95 15.16 6.86
N SER A 25 -6.03 14.19 6.81
CA SER A 25 -4.64 14.36 7.23
C SER A 25 -3.72 13.49 6.34
N PRO A 26 -3.64 13.78 5.03
CA PRO A 26 -3.03 12.90 4.04
C PRO A 26 -1.58 12.55 4.37
N ALA A 27 -0.74 13.54 4.67
CA ALA A 27 0.67 13.33 5.00
C ALA A 27 0.86 12.47 6.26
N GLU A 28 -0.02 12.64 7.25
CA GLU A 28 0.04 11.89 8.51
C GLU A 28 -0.48 10.46 8.36
N ALA A 29 -1.33 10.18 7.38
CA ALA A 29 -1.95 8.86 7.16
C ALA A 29 -1.22 7.98 6.13
N LEU A 30 -0.29 8.55 5.36
CA LEU A 30 0.52 7.80 4.38
C LEU A 30 1.32 6.63 5.00
N PRO A 31 1.94 6.76 6.19
CA PRO A 31 2.69 5.66 6.80
C PRO A 31 1.78 4.47 7.18
N GLU A 32 0.54 4.74 7.56
CA GLU A 32 -0.47 3.73 7.86
C GLU A 32 -0.93 3.02 6.57
N ALA A 33 -1.11 3.78 5.48
CA ALA A 33 -1.39 3.22 4.16
C ALA A 33 -0.25 2.32 3.67
N ASP A 34 0.99 2.77 3.82
CA ASP A 34 2.18 2.00 3.48
C ASP A 34 2.20 0.63 4.17
N ARG A 35 2.04 0.62 5.50
CA ARG A 35 2.03 -0.62 6.31
C ARG A 35 0.84 -1.52 5.98
N PHE A 36 -0.32 -0.93 5.66
CA PHE A 36 -1.49 -1.69 5.25
C PHE A 36 -1.24 -2.41 3.92
N ILE A 37 -0.77 -1.70 2.89
CA ILE A 37 -0.47 -2.29 1.58
C ILE A 37 0.67 -3.29 1.66
N GLU A 38 1.68 -3.04 2.51
CA GLU A 38 2.76 -4.00 2.74
C GLU A 38 2.23 -5.34 3.26
N ARG A 39 1.36 -5.31 4.29
CA ARG A 39 0.75 -6.53 4.82
C ARG A 39 -0.05 -7.26 3.77
N LEU A 40 -0.81 -6.53 2.95
CA LEU A 40 -1.61 -7.11 1.87
C LEU A 40 -0.71 -7.77 0.80
N LEU A 41 0.38 -7.12 0.40
CA LEU A 41 1.37 -7.70 -0.52
C LEU A 41 2.00 -8.98 0.03
N ILE A 42 2.42 -8.98 1.30
CA ILE A 42 3.01 -10.14 1.97
C ILE A 42 2.02 -11.30 2.04
N GLU A 43 0.77 -11.03 2.39
CA GLU A 43 -0.30 -12.03 2.45
C GLU A 43 -0.53 -12.69 1.09
N ARG A 44 -0.35 -11.93 0.00
CA ARG A 44 -0.44 -12.43 -1.38
C ARG A 44 0.86 -13.03 -1.92
N GLY A 45 1.92 -13.04 -1.12
CA GLY A 45 3.22 -13.59 -1.52
C GLY A 45 4.05 -12.69 -2.43
N TYR A 46 3.73 -11.39 -2.53
CA TYR A 46 4.57 -10.43 -3.22
C TYR A 46 5.70 -9.94 -2.30
N PRO A 47 6.92 -9.76 -2.84
CA PRO A 47 8.00 -9.14 -2.09
C PRO A 47 7.76 -7.64 -1.91
N THR A 48 8.29 -7.08 -0.82
CA THR A 48 8.13 -5.66 -0.45
C THR A 48 9.47 -4.90 -0.46
N THR A 49 10.50 -5.52 -1.04
CA THR A 49 11.86 -4.98 -1.14
C THR A 49 12.32 -4.88 -2.60
N GLU A 50 13.23 -3.94 -2.87
CA GLU A 50 13.83 -3.77 -4.20
C GLU A 50 14.54 -5.03 -4.71
N GLU A 51 15.22 -5.76 -3.81
CA GLU A 51 15.92 -7.01 -4.12
C GLU A 51 14.94 -8.09 -4.60
N GLY A 52 13.77 -8.18 -3.95
CA GLY A 52 12.74 -9.15 -4.31
C GLY A 52 11.97 -8.78 -5.58
N ALA A 53 11.86 -7.50 -5.92
CA ALA A 53 11.06 -7.01 -7.04
C ALA A 53 11.39 -7.67 -8.39
N ARG A 54 12.68 -7.95 -8.65
CA ARG A 54 13.13 -8.58 -9.92
C ARG A 54 12.64 -10.01 -10.11
N GLY A 55 12.36 -10.72 -9.02
CA GLY A 55 11.86 -12.10 -9.02
C GLY A 55 10.37 -12.21 -8.71
N ALA A 56 9.67 -11.08 -8.53
CA ALA A 56 8.26 -11.06 -8.21
C ALA A 56 7.41 -11.61 -9.36
N ALA A 57 6.25 -12.18 -9.01
CA ALA A 57 5.24 -12.59 -10.00
C ALA A 57 4.76 -11.39 -10.83
N ASP A 58 4.63 -10.21 -10.19
CA ASP A 58 4.39 -8.93 -10.86
C ASP A 58 5.41 -7.88 -10.39
N PRO A 59 6.51 -7.69 -11.14
CA PRO A 59 7.53 -6.69 -10.80
C PRO A 59 7.02 -5.24 -10.89
N LYS A 60 5.97 -4.97 -11.69
CA LYS A 60 5.43 -3.61 -11.82
C LYS A 60 4.64 -3.24 -10.57
N LEU A 61 3.82 -4.17 -10.08
CA LEU A 61 3.09 -4.01 -8.83
C LEU A 61 4.03 -3.69 -7.66
N VAL A 62 5.13 -4.44 -7.55
CA VAL A 62 6.14 -4.20 -6.50
C VAL A 62 6.87 -2.86 -6.70
N ALA A 63 7.18 -2.47 -7.94
CA ALA A 63 7.80 -1.18 -8.22
C ALA A 63 6.88 0.00 -7.86
N GLU A 64 5.57 -0.10 -8.14
CA GLU A 64 4.59 0.91 -7.76
C GLU A 64 4.51 1.09 -6.25
N PHE A 65 4.50 -0.03 -5.51
CA PHE A 65 4.55 0.00 -4.04
C PHE A 65 5.82 0.67 -3.52
N LEU A 66 6.98 0.29 -4.05
CA LEU A 66 8.27 0.85 -3.62
C LEU A 66 8.37 2.36 -3.92
N GLU A 67 7.80 2.82 -5.04
CA GLU A 67 7.76 4.26 -5.35
C GLU A 67 6.85 5.03 -4.39
N ALA A 68 5.64 4.51 -4.11
CA ALA A 68 4.74 5.11 -3.13
C ALA A 68 5.40 5.17 -1.74
N ARG A 69 6.03 4.08 -1.30
CA ARG A 69 6.81 3.98 -0.05
C ARG A 69 7.96 4.99 0.02
N ARG A 70 8.67 5.17 -1.09
CA ARG A 70 9.76 6.15 -1.18
C ARG A 70 9.24 7.56 -0.98
N ILE A 71 8.11 7.92 -1.60
CA ILE A 71 7.48 9.23 -1.43
C ILE A 71 7.01 9.42 0.03
N THR A 72 6.35 8.41 0.62
CA THR A 72 5.94 8.42 2.03
C THR A 72 7.12 8.68 2.96
N SER A 73 8.23 7.97 2.76
CA SER A 73 9.46 8.15 3.55
C SER A 73 10.01 9.59 3.47
N LEU A 74 9.99 10.20 2.29
CA LEU A 74 10.44 11.59 2.12
C LEU A 74 9.52 12.58 2.85
N ILE A 75 8.21 12.33 2.86
CA ILE A 75 7.22 13.16 3.55
C ILE A 75 7.41 13.03 5.07
N GLU A 76 7.54 11.81 5.58
CA GLU A 76 7.79 11.55 7.01
C GLU A 76 9.10 12.19 7.49
N ALA A 77 10.14 12.15 6.67
CA ALA A 77 11.44 12.77 6.97
C ALA A 77 11.40 14.32 6.90
N GLY A 78 10.30 14.92 6.43
CA GLY A 78 10.21 16.35 6.17
C GLY A 78 11.09 16.82 5.01
N GLU A 79 11.51 15.91 4.13
CA GLU A 79 12.32 16.20 2.94
C GLU A 79 11.46 16.66 1.76
N THR A 80 10.15 16.42 1.80
CA THR A 80 9.17 16.98 0.87
C THR A 80 7.83 17.24 1.54
N ASP A 81 7.23 18.39 1.26
CA ASP A 81 5.85 18.76 1.62
C ASP A 81 5.00 19.03 0.37
N ASP A 82 5.50 18.66 -0.81
CA ASP A 82 4.86 18.93 -2.08
C ASP A 82 3.49 18.23 -2.20
N PRO A 83 2.39 18.98 -2.40
CA PRO A 83 1.05 18.41 -2.50
C PRO A 83 0.90 17.40 -3.65
N SER A 84 1.67 17.55 -4.74
CA SER A 84 1.60 16.62 -5.86
C SER A 84 2.25 15.27 -5.52
N ALA A 85 3.34 15.27 -4.76
CA ALA A 85 3.96 14.07 -4.21
C ALA A 85 3.01 13.34 -3.26
N VAL A 86 2.37 14.07 -2.34
CA VAL A 86 1.34 13.51 -1.43
C VAL A 86 0.22 12.84 -2.23
N SER A 87 -0.33 13.55 -3.22
CA SER A 87 -1.39 13.01 -4.09
C SER A 87 -0.94 11.77 -4.89
N ALA A 88 0.31 11.74 -5.34
CA ALA A 88 0.87 10.60 -6.07
C ALA A 88 0.98 9.36 -5.19
N ALA A 89 1.46 9.49 -3.95
CA ALA A 89 1.55 8.38 -3.00
C ALA A 89 0.16 7.81 -2.64
N ILE A 90 -0.81 8.68 -2.36
CA ILE A 90 -2.21 8.27 -2.09
C ILE A 90 -2.80 7.50 -3.27
N THR A 91 -2.60 8.01 -4.49
CA THR A 91 -3.09 7.36 -5.70
C THR A 91 -2.42 5.99 -5.91
N GLY A 92 -1.11 5.90 -5.66
CA GLY A 92 -0.36 4.64 -5.70
C GLY A 92 -0.94 3.60 -4.75
N TYR A 93 -1.11 3.93 -3.47
CA TYR A 93 -1.68 3.00 -2.49
C TYR A 93 -3.12 2.59 -2.80
N ARG A 94 -3.96 3.53 -3.30
CA ARG A 94 -5.33 3.21 -3.75
C ARG A 94 -5.35 2.20 -4.89
N ASN A 95 -4.55 2.42 -5.93
CA ASN A 95 -4.48 1.51 -7.07
C ASN A 95 -3.99 0.12 -6.64
N LEU A 96 -2.98 0.06 -5.75
CA LEU A 96 -2.46 -1.19 -5.20
C LEU A 96 -3.54 -1.92 -4.39
N TYR A 97 -4.26 -1.21 -3.53
CA TYR A 97 -5.38 -1.78 -2.77
C TYR A 97 -6.45 -2.37 -3.69
N GLU A 98 -6.93 -1.60 -4.68
CA GLU A 98 -7.97 -2.05 -5.61
C GLU A 98 -7.54 -3.30 -6.39
N PHE A 99 -6.30 -3.30 -6.90
CA PHE A 99 -5.74 -4.44 -7.62
C PHE A 99 -5.66 -5.68 -6.73
N LEU A 100 -5.03 -5.55 -5.56
CA LEU A 100 -4.86 -6.65 -4.63
C LEU A 100 -6.22 -7.16 -4.15
N LEU A 101 -7.19 -6.30 -3.85
CA LEU A 101 -8.52 -6.75 -3.41
C LEU A 101 -9.28 -7.51 -4.51
N ALA A 102 -9.15 -7.09 -5.77
CA ALA A 102 -9.73 -7.78 -6.92
C ALA A 102 -9.13 -9.19 -7.09
N GLU A 103 -7.82 -9.35 -6.91
CA GLU A 103 -7.17 -10.67 -6.96
C GLU A 103 -7.68 -11.64 -5.88
N ALA A 104 -7.97 -11.16 -4.67
CA ALA A 104 -8.54 -12.01 -3.60
C ALA A 104 -9.95 -12.52 -3.92
N SER A 105 -10.67 -11.80 -4.79
CA SER A 105 -12.04 -12.15 -5.17
C SER A 105 -12.07 -13.18 -6.32
N SER A 106 -10.91 -13.52 -6.89
CA SER A 106 -10.83 -14.53 -7.96
C SER A 106 -10.78 -15.94 -7.34
N PRO A 107 -11.72 -16.84 -7.70
CA PRO A 107 -11.85 -18.18 -7.12
C PRO A 107 -10.80 -19.20 -7.59
#